data_AF-A0A5C7ACR1-F1
#
_entry.id   AF-A0A5C7ACR1-F1
#
_cell.length_a   1.000
_cell.length_b   1.000
_cell.length_c   1.000
_cell.angle_alpha   90.00
_cell.angle_beta   90.00
_cell.angle_gamma   90.00
#
_symmetry.space_group_name_H-M   'P 1'
#
loop_
_entity.id
_entity.type
_entity.pdbx_description
1 polymer ?
#
loop_
_entity_poly.entity_id
_entity_poly.type
_entity_poly.pdbx_seq_one_letter_code
_entity_poly.pdbx_strand_id
1 'polypeptide(L)'
;MIILIGAGLSGLLTAYRLQKEGIPFKILEARARIGGRINTVVGSDNTPVEMGATWFGTQHQHLLALLNELGIGYFEQSMDGSVLFQNSPNSPAEAIQIPPQAPSYRISGGTSHLINTLYASLDKDDILLNQAVKEIHFHQTNVEVIAKETFEASKIVLALPPKLWAQKISFSPPLPSNLMDTAVHTHTWMEDSIKIALSYKEPFWEKQKLSGMLFCNTGPVTEFYDHSNQERSTFALCGFVNSYFKRLTYEERKASIIMQLQNAFGSEATSFIEYTECVWSEEKHTYESSEPELFPHQNNGNPIFKNTFYDDRMIISSSESAAHSPGYMDGAVYAGNITAKKLIASK
;
A
#
# COMPACT_ATOMS: atom_id res chain seq x y z
N MET A 1 12.02 -19.08 17.79
CA MET A 1 11.77 -18.62 16.40
C MET A 1 10.78 -17.46 16.46
N ILE A 2 10.93 -16.45 15.62
CA ILE A 2 10.03 -15.29 15.55
C ILE A 2 8.99 -15.52 14.46
N ILE A 3 7.71 -15.21 14.72
CA ILE A 3 6.67 -15.24 13.67
C ILE A 3 6.29 -13.81 13.29
N LEU A 4 6.43 -13.49 12.01
CA LEU A 4 6.00 -12.23 11.41
C LEU A 4 4.64 -12.46 10.74
N ILE A 5 3.61 -11.73 11.16
CA ILE A 5 2.25 -11.87 10.63
C ILE A 5 2.04 -10.77 9.60
N GLY A 6 2.10 -11.15 8.31
CA GLY A 6 1.98 -10.27 7.15
C GLY A 6 3.29 -10.11 6.35
N ALA A 7 3.23 -10.42 5.06
CA ALA A 7 4.32 -10.24 4.09
C ALA A 7 4.19 -8.93 3.31
N GLY A 8 3.77 -7.85 3.98
CA GLY A 8 3.88 -6.48 3.48
C GLY A 8 5.30 -5.94 3.63
N LEU A 9 5.53 -4.69 3.19
CA LEU A 9 6.85 -4.04 3.24
C LEU A 9 7.51 -4.09 4.63
N SER A 10 6.75 -3.79 5.69
CA SER A 10 7.28 -3.79 7.06
C SER A 10 7.70 -5.20 7.53
N GLY A 11 6.88 -6.22 7.25
CA GLY A 11 7.16 -7.61 7.61
C GLY A 11 8.34 -8.18 6.84
N LEU A 12 8.37 -8.00 5.52
CA LEU A 12 9.48 -8.43 4.66
C LEU A 12 10.80 -7.74 5.02
N LEU A 13 10.76 -6.44 5.31
CA LEU A 13 11.95 -5.73 5.76
C LEU A 13 12.42 -6.22 7.14
N THR A 14 11.50 -6.48 8.07
CA THR A 14 11.86 -7.06 9.37
C THR A 14 12.55 -8.41 9.18
N ALA A 15 11.98 -9.29 8.37
CA ALA A 15 12.57 -10.60 8.01
C ALA A 15 13.97 -10.45 7.40
N TYR A 16 14.13 -9.52 6.45
CA TYR A 16 15.40 -9.24 5.80
C TYR A 16 16.50 -8.87 6.80
N ARG A 17 16.16 -8.05 7.80
CA ARG A 17 17.09 -7.70 8.88
C ARG A 17 17.39 -8.88 9.80
N LEU A 18 16.39 -9.66 10.18
CA LEU A 18 16.58 -10.84 11.03
C LEU A 18 17.47 -11.89 10.35
N GLN A 19 17.28 -12.11 9.04
CA GLN A 19 18.09 -13.05 8.27
C GLN A 19 19.56 -12.65 8.21
N LYS A 20 19.86 -11.34 8.06
CA LYS A 20 21.24 -10.83 8.10
C LYS A 20 21.95 -11.14 9.42
N GLU A 21 21.20 -11.27 10.51
CA GLU A 21 21.71 -11.60 11.85
C GLU A 21 21.60 -13.11 12.19
N GLY A 22 21.15 -13.94 11.24
CA GLY A 22 20.95 -15.37 11.45
C GLY A 22 19.88 -15.71 12.48
N ILE A 23 18.89 -14.83 12.68
CA ILE A 23 17.80 -15.04 13.65
C ILE A 23 16.66 -15.77 12.94
N PRO A 24 16.23 -16.96 13.41
CA PRO A 24 15.22 -17.76 12.72
C PRO A 24 13.83 -17.12 12.83
N PHE A 25 13.15 -17.00 11.70
CA PHE A 25 11.80 -16.48 11.60
C PHE A 25 10.94 -17.28 10.63
N LYS A 26 9.62 -17.09 10.71
CA LYS A 26 8.66 -17.42 9.64
C LYS A 26 7.76 -16.22 9.38
N ILE A 27 7.31 -16.04 8.14
CA ILE A 27 6.29 -15.08 7.75
C ILE A 27 5.00 -15.84 7.44
N LEU A 28 3.89 -15.45 8.08
CA LEU A 28 2.56 -15.94 7.77
C LEU A 28 1.79 -14.85 7.01
N GLU A 29 1.51 -15.08 5.73
CA GLU A 29 0.77 -14.15 4.87
C GLU A 29 -0.61 -14.70 4.53
N ALA A 30 -1.62 -13.86 4.72
CA ALA A 30 -3.01 -14.28 4.53
C ALA A 30 -3.37 -14.46 3.05
N ARG A 31 -2.77 -13.67 2.15
CA ARG A 31 -2.99 -13.76 0.69
C ARG A 31 -2.15 -14.87 0.05
N ALA A 32 -2.50 -15.18 -1.20
CA ALA A 32 -1.67 -15.97 -2.11
C ALA A 32 -0.51 -15.18 -2.73
N ARG A 33 -0.26 -13.94 -2.28
CA ARG A 33 0.79 -13.04 -2.78
C ARG A 33 1.40 -12.23 -1.64
N ILE A 34 2.65 -11.84 -1.81
CA ILE A 34 3.33 -10.86 -0.96
C ILE A 34 2.96 -9.41 -1.34
N GLY A 35 3.49 -8.45 -0.58
CA GLY A 35 3.45 -7.01 -0.89
C GLY A 35 2.34 -6.22 -0.19
N GLY A 36 1.25 -6.89 0.22
CA GLY A 36 0.14 -6.24 0.91
C GLY A 36 -0.47 -5.11 0.06
N ARG A 37 -0.36 -3.86 0.55
CA ARG A 37 -0.82 -2.63 -0.12
C ARG A 37 0.11 -2.12 -1.22
N ILE A 38 1.26 -2.75 -1.41
CA ILE A 38 2.11 -2.56 -2.59
C ILE A 38 1.72 -3.65 -3.59
N ASN A 39 1.25 -3.23 -4.76
CA ASN A 39 0.80 -4.13 -5.82
C ASN A 39 0.91 -3.46 -7.19
N THR A 40 1.79 -3.99 -8.02
CA THR A 40 1.98 -3.60 -9.41
C THR A 40 1.36 -4.70 -10.26
N VAL A 41 0.34 -4.36 -11.03
CA VAL A 41 -0.34 -5.28 -11.96
C VAL A 41 0.28 -5.08 -13.34
N VAL A 42 0.60 -6.17 -14.02
CA VAL A 42 1.09 -6.12 -15.41
C VAL A 42 -0.08 -6.46 -16.32
N GLY A 43 -0.47 -5.51 -17.16
CA GLY A 43 -1.55 -5.68 -18.14
C GLY A 43 -1.20 -6.68 -19.24
N SER A 44 -2.18 -7.01 -20.06
CA SER A 44 -2.06 -7.89 -21.24
C SER A 44 -1.10 -7.36 -22.31
N ASP A 45 -0.85 -6.05 -22.32
CA ASP A 45 0.13 -5.35 -23.16
C ASP A 45 1.53 -5.26 -22.54
N ASN A 46 1.74 -5.91 -21.39
CA ASN A 46 2.93 -5.81 -20.54
C ASN A 46 3.16 -4.43 -19.91
N THR A 47 2.17 -3.52 -19.93
CA THR A 47 2.27 -2.24 -19.24
C THR A 47 2.08 -2.43 -17.74
N PRO A 48 3.08 -2.09 -16.90
CA PRO A 48 2.94 -2.17 -15.45
C PRO A 48 2.14 -0.98 -14.91
N VAL A 49 1.13 -1.25 -14.09
CA VAL A 49 0.29 -0.24 -13.44
C VAL A 49 0.24 -0.46 -11.93
N GLU A 50 0.51 0.59 -11.16
CA GLU A 50 0.45 0.52 -9.71
C GLU A 50 -1.00 0.55 -9.22
N MET A 51 -1.49 -0.57 -8.68
CA MET A 51 -2.81 -0.64 -8.01
C MET A 51 -2.74 -0.32 -6.51
N GLY A 52 -1.53 -0.23 -5.95
CA GLY A 52 -1.26 0.11 -4.56
C GLY A 52 -0.56 1.45 -4.35
N ALA A 53 0.33 1.51 -3.36
CA ALA A 53 1.20 2.67 -3.17
C ALA A 53 2.03 2.96 -4.44
N THR A 54 2.35 4.22 -4.71
CA THR A 54 3.03 4.61 -5.97
C THR A 54 4.07 5.70 -5.75
N TRP A 55 3.65 6.81 -5.15
CA TRP A 55 4.46 8.00 -5.06
C TRP A 55 5.17 8.11 -3.72
N PHE A 56 6.33 8.76 -3.74
CA PHE A 56 7.07 9.19 -2.56
C PHE A 56 7.81 10.51 -2.86
N GLY A 57 8.19 11.28 -1.85
CA GLY A 57 8.92 12.54 -2.00
C GLY A 57 10.27 12.52 -1.28
N THR A 58 11.00 13.64 -1.37
CA THR A 58 12.32 13.79 -0.73
C THR A 58 12.27 13.70 0.79
N GLN A 59 11.12 13.93 1.43
CA GLN A 59 10.93 13.78 2.86
C GLN A 59 10.96 12.32 3.35
N HIS A 60 10.77 11.35 2.44
CA HIS A 60 10.71 9.91 2.77
C HIS A 60 12.10 9.29 2.89
N GLN A 61 12.86 9.75 3.87
CA GLN A 61 14.27 9.43 4.07
C GLN A 61 14.54 7.95 4.37
N HIS A 62 13.62 7.25 5.05
CA HIS A 62 13.79 5.83 5.36
C HIS A 62 13.62 4.98 4.11
N LEU A 63 12.60 5.28 3.30
CA LEU A 63 12.40 4.62 2.01
C LEU A 63 13.59 4.88 1.07
N LEU A 64 14.04 6.13 0.95
CA LEU A 64 15.21 6.50 0.14
C LEU A 64 16.47 5.72 0.58
N ALA A 65 16.73 5.63 1.89
CA ALA A 65 17.85 4.87 2.41
C ALA A 65 17.75 3.36 2.07
N LEU A 66 16.56 2.77 2.14
CA LEU A 66 16.34 1.38 1.77
C LEU A 66 16.52 1.14 0.27
N LEU A 67 15.99 2.03 -0.58
CA LEU A 67 16.17 1.94 -2.04
C LEU A 67 17.66 1.98 -2.39
N ASN A 68 18.41 2.91 -1.78
CA ASN A 68 19.85 2.99 -1.97
C ASN A 68 20.59 1.72 -1.47
N GLU A 69 20.21 1.19 -0.30
CA GLU A 69 20.78 -0.07 0.21
C GLU A 69 20.57 -1.25 -0.75
N LEU A 70 19.38 -1.33 -1.36
CA LEU A 70 19.02 -2.41 -2.27
C LEU A 70 19.48 -2.16 -3.72
N GLY A 71 20.11 -1.00 -4.00
CA GLY A 71 20.51 -0.62 -5.36
C GLY A 71 19.33 -0.37 -6.31
N ILE A 72 18.17 0.01 -5.77
CA ILE A 72 16.96 0.25 -6.55
C ILE A 72 16.86 1.74 -6.92
N GLY A 73 16.78 2.00 -8.23
CA GLY A 73 16.58 3.34 -8.77
C GLY A 73 15.17 3.89 -8.57
N TYR A 74 15.04 5.19 -8.80
CA TYR A 74 13.76 5.87 -8.90
C TYR A 74 13.86 7.04 -9.88
N PHE A 75 12.71 7.51 -10.36
CA PHE A 75 12.62 8.61 -11.32
C PHE A 75 11.51 9.58 -10.93
N GLU A 76 11.63 10.82 -11.37
CA GLU A 76 10.64 11.86 -11.10
C GLU A 76 9.33 11.57 -11.85
N GLN A 77 8.21 11.81 -11.18
CA GLN A 77 6.88 11.76 -11.78
C GLN A 77 6.80 12.88 -12.83
N SER A 78 6.63 12.50 -14.11
CA SER A 78 6.42 13.48 -15.17
C SER A 78 5.20 14.34 -14.86
N MET A 79 5.39 15.65 -14.99
CA MET A 79 4.34 16.66 -14.91
C MET A 79 4.46 17.65 -16.09
N ASP A 80 5.15 17.24 -17.17
CA ASP A 80 5.44 18.10 -18.32
C ASP A 80 4.17 18.41 -19.12
N GLY A 81 3.87 19.70 -19.30
CA GLY A 81 2.70 20.16 -20.05
C GLY A 81 1.61 20.75 -19.15
N SER A 82 0.44 21.04 -19.74
CA SER A 82 -0.70 21.56 -18.98
C SER A 82 -1.41 20.45 -18.22
N VAL A 83 -1.90 20.77 -17.03
CA VAL A 83 -2.76 19.90 -16.23
C VAL A 83 -4.21 20.22 -16.54
N LEU A 84 -5.07 19.20 -16.63
CA LEU A 84 -6.50 19.41 -16.72
C LEU A 84 -7.10 19.61 -15.33
N PHE A 85 -7.89 20.67 -15.17
CA PHE A 85 -8.65 20.94 -13.96
C PHE A 85 -10.13 21.09 -14.27
N GLN A 86 -10.98 20.43 -13.48
CA GLN A 86 -12.43 20.55 -13.60
C GLN A 86 -13.06 20.77 -12.23
N ASN A 87 -13.74 21.92 -12.07
CA ASN A 87 -14.34 22.33 -10.80
C ASN A 87 -15.83 22.01 -10.68
N SER A 88 -16.50 21.66 -11.78
CA SER A 88 -17.93 21.38 -11.80
C SER A 88 -18.28 20.34 -12.87
N PRO A 89 -19.39 19.58 -12.73
CA PRO A 89 -19.71 18.48 -13.64
C PRO A 89 -20.08 18.95 -15.04
N ASN A 90 -20.56 20.20 -15.15
CA ASN A 90 -21.07 20.79 -16.38
C ASN A 90 -20.06 21.74 -17.05
N SER A 91 -18.94 22.02 -16.39
CA SER A 91 -17.85 22.81 -16.97
C SER A 91 -16.89 21.89 -17.72
N PRO A 92 -16.40 22.30 -18.91
CA PRO A 92 -15.30 21.59 -19.54
C PRO A 92 -14.07 21.59 -18.64
N ALA A 93 -13.21 20.58 -18.78
CA ALA A 93 -11.91 20.61 -18.15
C ALA A 93 -11.05 21.71 -18.79
N GLU A 94 -10.38 22.50 -17.97
CA GLU A 94 -9.51 23.59 -18.41
C GLU A 94 -8.05 23.18 -18.29
N ALA A 95 -7.26 23.46 -19.32
CA ALA A 95 -5.82 23.27 -19.30
C ALA A 95 -5.17 24.43 -18.54
N ILE A 96 -4.56 24.12 -17.39
CA ILE A 96 -3.88 25.09 -16.53
C ILE A 96 -2.39 24.76 -16.39
N GLN A 97 -1.60 25.78 -16.07
CA GLN A 97 -0.22 25.62 -15.65
C GLN A 97 -0.18 25.62 -14.13
N ILE A 98 0.38 24.57 -13.53
CA ILE A 98 0.54 24.49 -12.08
C ILE A 98 1.90 25.10 -11.70
N PRO A 99 1.97 25.90 -10.62
CA PRO A 99 3.23 26.40 -10.11
C PRO A 99 4.23 25.27 -9.82
N PRO A 100 5.55 25.53 -9.90
CA PRO A 100 6.54 24.55 -9.49
C PRO A 100 6.28 24.04 -8.07
N GLN A 101 6.26 22.73 -7.92
CA GLN A 101 6.02 22.04 -6.65
C GLN A 101 7.16 21.07 -6.35
N ALA A 102 7.25 20.62 -5.10
CA ALA A 102 8.23 19.60 -4.74
C ALA A 102 7.99 18.33 -5.59
N PRO A 103 9.04 17.74 -6.17
CA PRO A 103 8.89 16.59 -7.03
C PRO A 103 8.39 15.38 -6.24
N SER A 104 7.51 14.61 -6.89
CA SER A 104 7.18 13.26 -6.47
C SER A 104 7.95 12.27 -7.32
N TYR A 105 8.28 11.12 -6.76
CA TYR A 105 9.07 10.07 -7.41
C TYR A 105 8.31 8.76 -7.48
N ARG A 106 8.69 7.93 -8.45
CA ARG A 106 8.26 6.55 -8.62
C ARG A 106 9.47 5.63 -8.63
N ILE A 107 9.31 4.44 -8.05
CA ILE A 107 10.35 3.42 -8.03
C ILE A 107 10.54 2.87 -9.46
N SER A 108 11.79 2.77 -9.92
CA SER A 108 12.12 2.18 -11.20
C SER A 108 11.70 0.71 -11.22
N GLY A 109 11.01 0.28 -12.29
CA GLY A 109 10.42 -1.08 -12.36
C GLY A 109 9.15 -1.28 -11.51
N GLY A 110 8.63 -0.21 -10.89
CA GLY A 110 7.40 -0.24 -10.10
C GLY A 110 7.62 -0.58 -8.62
N THR A 111 6.66 -0.27 -7.78
CA THR A 111 6.78 -0.42 -6.31
C THR A 111 6.87 -1.89 -5.88
N SER A 112 6.33 -2.83 -6.66
CA SER A 112 6.53 -4.25 -6.41
C SER A 112 7.96 -4.71 -6.64
N HIS A 113 8.80 -3.95 -7.37
CA HIS A 113 10.22 -4.25 -7.50
C HIS A 113 10.94 -4.22 -6.14
N LEU A 114 10.58 -3.28 -5.25
CA LEU A 114 11.07 -3.24 -3.86
C LEU A 114 10.67 -4.50 -3.08
N ILE A 115 9.40 -4.88 -3.16
CA ILE A 115 8.86 -6.08 -2.50
C ILE A 115 9.56 -7.35 -2.98
N ASN A 116 9.69 -7.50 -4.30
CA ASN A 116 10.32 -8.65 -4.93
C ASN A 116 11.82 -8.73 -4.62
N THR A 117 12.51 -7.59 -4.52
CA THR A 117 13.93 -7.55 -4.15
C THR A 117 14.15 -8.01 -2.71
N LEU A 118 13.31 -7.56 -1.77
CA LEU A 118 13.33 -8.07 -0.39
C LEU A 118 13.03 -9.56 -0.37
N TYR A 119 11.94 -10.00 -1.01
CA TYR A 119 11.55 -11.40 -1.05
C TYR A 119 12.63 -12.32 -1.67
N ALA A 120 13.27 -11.90 -2.76
CA ALA A 120 14.32 -12.68 -3.43
C ALA A 120 15.57 -12.89 -2.55
N SER A 121 15.78 -12.02 -1.56
CA SER A 121 16.88 -12.15 -0.61
C SER A 121 16.56 -13.09 0.55
N LEU A 122 15.31 -13.53 0.72
CA LEU A 122 14.86 -14.37 1.82
C LEU A 122 14.77 -15.85 1.41
N ASP A 123 14.86 -16.76 2.39
CA ASP A 123 14.46 -18.15 2.17
C ASP A 123 12.94 -18.22 1.93
N LYS A 124 12.55 -18.85 0.82
CA LYS A 124 11.14 -18.96 0.42
C LYS A 124 10.37 -19.92 1.31
N ASP A 125 11.06 -20.90 1.92
CA ASP A 125 10.44 -21.89 2.81
C ASP A 125 10.03 -21.26 4.16
N ASP A 126 10.57 -20.07 4.48
CA ASP A 126 10.19 -19.29 5.64
C ASP A 126 9.00 -18.36 5.37
N ILE A 127 8.47 -18.29 4.14
CA ILE A 127 7.37 -17.39 3.77
C ILE A 127 6.15 -18.21 3.35
N LEU A 128 5.22 -18.36 4.29
CA LEU A 128 4.05 -19.20 4.15
C LEU A 128 2.83 -18.36 3.73
N LEU A 129 2.44 -18.50 2.47
CA LEU A 129 1.25 -17.86 1.89
C LEU A 129 -0.02 -18.62 2.25
N ASN A 130 -1.18 -17.96 2.13
CA ASN A 130 -2.50 -18.50 2.50
C ASN A 130 -2.60 -18.93 3.98
N GLN A 131 -1.81 -18.32 4.86
CA GLN A 131 -1.79 -18.53 6.30
C GLN A 131 -2.45 -17.35 7.02
N ALA A 132 -3.76 -17.23 6.89
CA ALA A 132 -4.52 -16.20 7.61
C ALA A 132 -4.63 -16.57 9.09
N VAL A 133 -3.84 -15.90 9.95
CA VAL A 133 -3.87 -16.08 11.41
C VAL A 133 -5.25 -15.70 11.96
N LYS A 134 -5.78 -16.54 12.85
CA LYS A 134 -7.10 -16.41 13.48
C LYS A 134 -7.02 -16.28 14.99
N GLU A 135 -6.07 -16.97 15.61
CA GLU A 135 -5.92 -16.95 17.06
C GLU A 135 -4.46 -16.89 17.47
N ILE A 136 -4.19 -16.23 18.59
CA ILE A 136 -2.87 -16.10 19.18
C ILE A 136 -3.02 -16.33 20.68
N HIS A 137 -2.36 -17.38 21.17
CA HIS A 137 -2.42 -17.82 22.56
C HIS A 137 -1.04 -17.63 23.19
N PHE A 138 -0.97 -16.78 24.21
CA PHE A 138 0.24 -16.53 25.00
C PHE A 138 0.27 -17.47 26.20
N HIS A 139 1.21 -18.40 26.21
CA HIS A 139 1.47 -19.26 27.36
C HIS A 139 2.55 -18.65 28.26
N GLN A 140 3.05 -19.41 29.23
CA GLN A 140 4.11 -18.93 30.12
C GLN A 140 5.45 -18.74 29.39
N THR A 141 5.77 -19.60 28.42
CA THR A 141 7.11 -19.67 27.80
C THR A 141 7.11 -19.48 26.28
N ASN A 142 6.00 -19.74 25.60
CA ASN A 142 5.88 -19.60 24.15
C ASN A 142 4.59 -18.87 23.76
N VAL A 143 4.43 -18.63 22.47
CA VAL A 143 3.25 -18.08 21.82
C VAL A 143 2.80 -19.09 20.77
N GLU A 144 1.56 -19.57 20.87
CA GLU A 144 0.92 -20.40 19.86
C GLU A 144 0.17 -19.50 18.88
N VAL A 145 0.40 -19.69 17.59
CA VAL A 145 -0.20 -18.91 16.49
C VAL A 145 -0.98 -19.86 15.60
N ILE A 146 -2.31 -19.68 15.55
CA ILE A 146 -3.23 -20.57 14.84
C ILE A 146 -3.66 -19.90 13.53
N ALA A 147 -3.32 -20.53 12.41
CA ALA A 147 -3.75 -20.16 11.06
C ALA A 147 -4.41 -21.39 10.38
N LYS A 148 -4.02 -21.74 9.14
CA LYS A 148 -4.39 -23.04 8.56
C LYS A 148 -3.68 -24.19 9.29
N GLU A 149 -2.47 -23.90 9.76
CA GLU A 149 -1.64 -24.73 10.60
C GLU A 149 -1.38 -24.01 11.93
N THR A 150 -0.92 -24.75 12.93
CA THR A 150 -0.51 -24.20 14.22
C THR A 150 1.01 -24.06 14.25
N PHE A 151 1.47 -22.90 14.73
CA PHE A 151 2.89 -22.59 14.85
C PHE A 151 3.23 -22.19 16.28
N GLU A 152 4.41 -22.60 16.74
CA GLU A 152 4.97 -22.12 18.00
C GLU A 152 6.05 -21.06 17.75
N ALA A 153 5.98 -19.98 18.52
CA ALA A 153 6.92 -18.87 18.47
C ALA A 153 7.44 -18.50 19.87
N SER A 154 8.63 -17.93 19.91
CA SER A 154 9.11 -17.23 21.10
C SER A 154 8.58 -15.80 21.16
N LYS A 155 8.42 -15.17 19.98
CA LYS A 155 7.88 -13.81 19.80
C LYS A 155 7.10 -13.71 18.50
N ILE A 156 6.14 -12.80 18.47
CA ILE A 156 5.37 -12.47 17.27
C ILE A 156 5.52 -10.98 16.91
N VAL A 157 5.37 -10.69 15.62
CA VAL A 157 5.24 -9.33 15.10
C VAL A 157 3.95 -9.22 14.31
N LEU A 158 3.08 -8.29 14.72
CA LEU A 158 1.90 -7.91 13.95
C LEU A 158 2.31 -6.91 12.87
N ALA A 159 2.61 -7.40 11.67
CA ALA A 159 3.09 -6.62 10.52
C ALA A 159 1.98 -6.30 9.49
N LEU A 160 0.75 -6.11 10.00
CA LEU A 160 -0.47 -5.80 9.26
C LEU A 160 -1.20 -4.61 9.92
N PRO A 161 -2.13 -3.93 9.22
CA PRO A 161 -2.87 -2.79 9.77
C PRO A 161 -3.54 -3.07 11.13
N PRO A 162 -3.53 -2.11 12.08
CA PRO A 162 -4.08 -2.29 13.42
C PRO A 162 -5.53 -2.77 13.47
N LYS A 163 -6.39 -2.16 12.66
CA LYS A 163 -7.80 -2.53 12.59
C LYS A 163 -8.00 -4.00 12.23
N LEU A 164 -7.20 -4.54 11.30
CA LEU A 164 -7.35 -5.92 10.83
C LEU A 164 -7.05 -6.93 11.93
N TRP A 165 -5.92 -6.80 12.65
CA TRP A 165 -5.64 -7.77 13.71
C TRP A 165 -6.57 -7.59 14.89
N ALA A 166 -7.03 -6.36 15.19
CA ALA A 166 -7.96 -6.12 16.29
C ALA A 166 -9.34 -6.74 16.05
N GLN A 167 -9.79 -6.84 14.80
CA GLN A 167 -11.10 -7.40 14.45
C GLN A 167 -11.05 -8.86 13.98
N LYS A 168 -9.92 -9.35 13.46
CA LYS A 168 -9.83 -10.70 12.86
C LYS A 168 -9.06 -11.73 13.68
N ILE A 169 -8.29 -11.31 14.68
CA ILE A 169 -7.45 -12.19 15.47
C ILE A 169 -7.94 -12.19 16.91
N SER A 170 -8.25 -13.37 17.43
CA SER A 170 -8.55 -13.56 18.85
C SER A 170 -7.26 -13.71 19.63
N PHE A 171 -7.14 -12.99 20.75
CA PHE A 171 -5.97 -13.04 21.63
C PHE A 171 -6.34 -13.66 22.97
N SER A 172 -5.55 -14.62 23.43
CA SER A 172 -5.71 -15.27 24.73
C SER A 172 -4.39 -15.25 25.51
N PRO A 173 -4.29 -14.62 26.69
CA PRO A 173 -5.28 -13.74 27.32
C PRO A 173 -5.62 -12.51 26.44
N PRO A 174 -6.73 -11.80 26.70
CA PRO A 174 -7.10 -10.61 25.92
C PRO A 174 -6.04 -9.49 25.99
N LEU A 175 -5.92 -8.72 24.91
CA LEU A 175 -5.10 -7.51 24.85
C LEU A 175 -5.70 -6.37 25.70
N PRO A 176 -4.88 -5.39 26.14
CA PRO A 176 -5.38 -4.21 26.84
C PRO A 176 -6.51 -3.50 26.06
N SER A 177 -7.58 -3.14 26.74
CA SER A 177 -8.78 -2.57 26.10
C SER A 177 -8.48 -1.27 25.36
N ASN A 178 -7.60 -0.42 25.89
CA ASN A 178 -7.17 0.82 25.23
C ASN A 178 -6.39 0.57 23.92
N LEU A 179 -5.61 -0.52 23.85
CA LEU A 179 -4.93 -0.92 22.62
C LEU A 179 -5.94 -1.40 21.58
N MET A 180 -6.87 -2.27 21.99
CA MET A 180 -7.90 -2.80 21.10
C MET A 180 -8.79 -1.67 20.55
N ASP A 181 -9.24 -0.77 21.42
CA ASP A 181 -10.05 0.38 21.01
C ASP A 181 -9.31 1.30 20.04
N THR A 182 -8.05 1.64 20.34
CA THR A 182 -7.24 2.47 19.43
C THR A 182 -7.05 1.77 18.08
N ALA A 183 -6.79 0.46 18.09
CA ALA A 183 -6.52 -0.30 16.88
C ALA A 183 -7.75 -0.42 15.97
N VAL A 184 -8.92 -0.72 16.52
CA VAL A 184 -10.20 -0.76 15.76
C VAL A 184 -10.50 0.61 15.14
N HIS A 185 -10.16 1.69 15.83
CA HIS A 185 -10.34 3.06 15.35
C HIS A 185 -9.11 3.63 14.62
N THR A 186 -8.19 2.78 14.15
CA THR A 186 -7.05 3.21 13.32
C THR A 186 -7.35 3.00 11.86
N HIS A 187 -7.37 4.09 11.10
CA HIS A 187 -7.60 4.07 9.67
C HIS A 187 -6.44 3.37 8.95
N THR A 188 -6.77 2.44 8.06
CA THR A 188 -5.78 1.83 7.17
C THR A 188 -5.65 2.71 5.94
N TRP A 189 -4.46 3.27 5.70
CA TRP A 189 -4.27 4.14 4.53
C TRP A 189 -4.66 3.44 3.21
N MET A 190 -5.45 4.16 2.38
CA MET A 190 -6.13 3.77 1.13
C MET A 190 -7.32 2.81 1.26
N GLU A 191 -7.81 2.48 2.46
CA GLU A 191 -8.82 1.43 2.60
C GLU A 191 -10.18 1.75 1.94
N ASP A 192 -10.51 3.03 1.79
CA ASP A 192 -11.74 3.48 1.13
C ASP A 192 -11.54 3.90 -0.33
N SER A 193 -10.31 3.77 -0.85
CA SER A 193 -9.97 4.25 -2.18
C SER A 193 -10.35 3.25 -3.27
N ILE A 194 -10.76 3.79 -4.42
CA ILE A 194 -10.82 3.04 -5.68
C ILE A 194 -9.69 3.56 -6.53
N LYS A 195 -8.78 2.66 -6.94
CA LYS A 195 -7.68 3.00 -7.83
C LYS A 195 -7.94 2.45 -9.22
N ILE A 196 -7.66 3.24 -10.25
CA ILE A 196 -7.86 2.86 -11.65
C ILE A 196 -6.58 3.07 -12.46
N ALA A 197 -6.45 2.32 -13.54
CA ALA A 197 -5.45 2.52 -14.56
C ALA A 197 -6.02 2.21 -15.95
N LEU A 198 -5.61 2.99 -16.94
CA LEU A 198 -5.88 2.75 -18.34
C LEU A 198 -4.54 2.72 -19.09
N SER A 199 -4.24 1.64 -19.79
CA SER A 199 -3.02 1.54 -20.63
C SER A 199 -3.30 1.94 -22.07
N TYR A 200 -2.30 2.48 -22.75
CA TYR A 200 -2.42 3.03 -24.10
C TYR A 200 -1.22 2.64 -24.95
N LYS A 201 -1.45 2.55 -26.27
CA LYS A 201 -0.38 2.29 -27.23
C LYS A 201 0.62 3.44 -27.33
N GLU A 202 0.13 4.68 -27.21
CA GLU A 202 0.91 5.91 -27.32
C GLU A 202 0.39 6.94 -26.30
N PRO A 203 1.25 7.83 -25.79
CA PRO A 203 0.86 8.84 -24.80
C PRO A 203 0.16 10.01 -25.49
N PHE A 204 -1.12 9.83 -25.84
CA PHE A 204 -1.87 10.84 -26.61
C PHE A 204 -1.91 12.22 -25.93
N TRP A 205 -1.87 12.27 -24.59
CA TRP A 205 -1.82 13.50 -23.81
C TRP A 205 -0.59 14.35 -24.13
N GLU A 206 0.57 13.74 -24.39
CA GLU A 206 1.79 14.47 -24.76
C GLU A 206 1.63 15.19 -26.11
N LYS A 207 0.95 14.56 -27.08
CA LYS A 207 0.64 15.18 -28.39
C LYS A 207 -0.26 16.40 -28.24
N GLN A 208 -1.11 16.40 -27.22
CA GLN A 208 -1.97 17.52 -26.85
C GLN A 208 -1.26 18.56 -25.95
N LYS A 209 0.04 18.38 -25.65
CA LYS A 209 0.82 19.19 -24.70
C LYS A 209 0.23 19.19 -23.28
N LEU A 210 -0.42 18.10 -22.91
CA LEU A 210 -0.92 17.83 -21.57
C LEU A 210 0.04 16.91 -20.81
N SER A 211 0.07 17.06 -19.50
CA SER A 211 0.89 16.22 -18.61
C SER A 211 0.29 14.84 -18.31
N GLY A 212 -0.91 14.56 -18.81
CA GLY A 212 -1.69 13.39 -18.40
C GLY A 212 -2.33 13.53 -17.02
N MET A 213 -2.11 14.65 -16.33
CA MET A 213 -2.74 14.92 -15.05
C MET A 213 -4.15 15.47 -15.20
N LEU A 214 -5.05 15.01 -14.33
CA LEU A 214 -6.40 15.54 -14.16
C LEU A 214 -6.67 15.71 -12.67
N PHE A 215 -7.16 16.87 -12.27
CA PHE A 215 -7.78 17.11 -10.97
C PHE A 215 -9.24 17.47 -11.19
N CYS A 216 -10.13 16.73 -10.56
CA CYS A 216 -11.56 17.01 -10.64
C CYS A 216 -12.22 16.97 -9.26
N ASN A 217 -12.99 18.00 -8.96
CA ASN A 217 -13.76 18.10 -7.73
C ASN A 217 -15.13 17.42 -7.84
N THR A 218 -15.46 16.86 -9.00
CA THR A 218 -16.78 16.30 -9.30
C THR A 218 -16.69 15.02 -10.14
N GLY A 219 -17.71 14.17 -10.06
CA GLY A 219 -17.72 12.93 -10.83
C GLY A 219 -16.84 11.82 -10.22
N PRO A 220 -16.65 10.70 -10.96
CA PRO A 220 -15.95 9.53 -10.44
C PRO A 220 -14.45 9.77 -10.24
N VAL A 221 -13.70 10.16 -11.27
CA VAL A 221 -12.24 10.33 -11.21
C VAL A 221 -11.90 11.66 -10.56
N THR A 222 -11.27 11.64 -9.38
CA THR A 222 -10.88 12.85 -8.66
C THR A 222 -9.47 13.29 -9.03
N GLU A 223 -8.60 12.33 -9.31
CA GLU A 223 -7.21 12.56 -9.65
C GLU A 223 -6.76 11.53 -10.69
N PHE A 224 -5.93 11.95 -11.64
CA PHE A 224 -5.33 11.10 -12.67
C PHE A 224 -3.93 11.61 -12.98
N TYR A 225 -3.02 10.71 -13.37
CA TYR A 225 -1.60 11.00 -13.51
C TYR A 225 -0.98 10.16 -14.63
N ASP A 226 0.03 10.71 -15.31
CA ASP A 226 0.90 9.92 -16.19
C ASP A 226 1.58 8.80 -15.39
N HIS A 227 1.40 7.57 -15.87
CA HIS A 227 1.95 6.36 -15.28
C HIS A 227 2.91 5.61 -16.19
N SER A 228 3.41 6.27 -17.24
CA SER A 228 4.41 5.69 -18.15
C SER A 228 5.67 5.28 -17.40
N ASN A 229 6.36 4.25 -17.88
CA ASN A 229 7.61 3.79 -17.26
C ASN A 229 8.76 4.78 -17.50
N GLN A 230 9.87 4.57 -16.79
CA GLN A 230 11.05 5.44 -16.87
C GLN A 230 11.62 5.54 -18.28
N GLU A 231 11.64 4.43 -19.03
CA GLU A 231 12.13 4.36 -20.40
C GLU A 231 11.15 4.95 -21.42
N ARG A 232 9.94 5.32 -20.99
CA ARG A 232 8.82 5.77 -21.82
C ARG A 232 8.54 4.84 -23.00
N SER A 233 8.52 3.54 -22.72
CA SER A 233 8.21 2.46 -23.67
C SER A 233 6.83 1.83 -23.43
N THR A 234 6.23 2.06 -22.27
CA THR A 234 4.86 1.66 -21.92
C THR A 234 4.12 2.87 -21.37
N PHE A 235 2.86 3.03 -21.76
CA PHE A 235 2.08 4.24 -21.45
C PHE A 235 0.79 3.88 -20.74
N ALA A 236 0.56 4.52 -19.61
CA ALA A 236 -0.69 4.38 -18.86
C ALA A 236 -1.01 5.70 -18.17
N LEU A 237 -2.29 5.87 -17.86
CA LEU A 237 -2.74 6.87 -16.92
C LEU A 237 -3.36 6.17 -15.71
N CYS A 238 -2.99 6.59 -14.51
CA CYS A 238 -3.46 5.99 -13.26
C CYS A 238 -4.06 7.07 -12.35
N GLY A 239 -5.02 6.69 -11.52
CA GLY A 239 -5.55 7.62 -10.54
C GLY A 239 -6.62 7.08 -9.63
N PHE A 240 -7.36 8.00 -9.03
CA PHE A 240 -8.27 7.73 -7.92
C PHE A 240 -9.70 8.07 -8.30
N VAL A 241 -10.60 7.22 -7.84
CA VAL A 241 -12.03 7.38 -7.98
C VAL A 241 -12.64 7.66 -6.61
N ASN A 242 -13.60 8.57 -6.57
CA ASN A 242 -14.38 8.92 -5.40
C ASN A 242 -15.03 7.65 -4.81
N SER A 243 -14.81 7.42 -3.52
CA SER A 243 -15.25 6.22 -2.79
C SER A 243 -16.76 5.99 -2.88
N TYR A 244 -17.56 7.04 -3.09
CA TYR A 244 -19.01 6.94 -3.31
C TYR A 244 -19.38 6.02 -4.49
N PHE A 245 -18.51 5.87 -5.48
CA PHE A 245 -18.74 5.03 -6.65
C PHE A 245 -18.51 3.52 -6.38
N LYS A 246 -18.09 3.14 -5.16
CA LYS A 246 -18.00 1.73 -4.75
C LYS A 246 -19.36 1.02 -4.76
N ARG A 247 -20.46 1.77 -4.65
CA ARG A 247 -21.84 1.25 -4.68
C ARG A 247 -22.30 0.80 -6.07
N LEU A 248 -21.61 1.23 -7.12
CA LEU A 248 -21.95 0.87 -8.49
C LEU A 248 -21.36 -0.50 -8.84
N THR A 249 -21.98 -1.18 -9.80
CA THR A 249 -21.36 -2.35 -10.41
C THR A 249 -20.08 -1.96 -11.17
N TYR A 250 -19.22 -2.94 -11.45
CA TYR A 250 -18.02 -2.74 -12.27
C TYR A 250 -18.34 -2.03 -13.59
N GLU A 251 -19.35 -2.50 -14.33
CA GLU A 251 -19.71 -1.96 -15.64
C GLU A 251 -20.24 -0.52 -15.56
N GLU A 252 -21.10 -0.22 -14.60
CA GLU A 252 -21.62 1.14 -14.39
C GLU A 252 -20.51 2.11 -13.97
N ARG A 253 -19.63 1.69 -13.05
CA ARG A 253 -18.50 2.49 -12.60
C ARG A 253 -17.55 2.76 -13.76
N LYS A 254 -17.12 1.72 -14.48
CA LYS A 254 -16.24 1.82 -15.64
C LYS A 254 -16.83 2.73 -16.72
N ALA A 255 -18.11 2.58 -17.05
CA ALA A 255 -18.78 3.43 -18.03
C ALA A 255 -18.77 4.91 -17.59
N SER A 256 -19.07 5.19 -16.32
CA SER A 256 -19.04 6.56 -15.79
C SER A 256 -17.66 7.19 -15.80
N ILE A 257 -16.62 6.39 -15.52
CA ILE A 257 -15.21 6.80 -15.56
C ILE A 257 -14.80 7.13 -17.00
N ILE A 258 -15.05 6.23 -17.95
CA ILE A 258 -14.70 6.42 -19.35
C ILE A 258 -15.40 7.65 -19.91
N MET A 259 -16.68 7.87 -19.56
CA MET A 259 -17.42 9.05 -19.97
C MET A 259 -16.79 10.34 -19.44
N GLN A 260 -16.37 10.39 -18.17
CA GLN A 260 -15.68 11.56 -17.62
C GLN A 260 -14.33 11.78 -18.29
N LEU A 261 -13.53 10.72 -18.46
CA LEU A 261 -12.21 10.82 -19.10
C LEU A 261 -12.34 11.27 -20.56
N GLN A 262 -13.35 10.80 -21.30
CA GLN A 262 -13.66 11.27 -22.64
C GLN A 262 -14.01 12.77 -22.66
N ASN A 263 -14.80 13.23 -21.68
CA ASN A 263 -15.16 14.65 -21.58
C ASN A 263 -13.97 15.54 -21.23
N ALA A 264 -13.01 15.03 -20.45
CA ALA A 264 -11.83 15.78 -20.04
C ALA A 264 -10.73 15.78 -21.12
N PHE A 265 -10.39 14.62 -21.66
CA PHE A 265 -9.23 14.39 -22.54
C PHE A 265 -9.60 14.23 -24.02
N GLY A 266 -10.89 14.18 -24.36
CA GLY A 266 -11.39 13.90 -25.70
C GLY A 266 -11.51 12.41 -26.02
N SER A 267 -11.89 12.09 -27.26
CA SER A 267 -12.16 10.72 -27.70
C SER A 267 -10.92 9.80 -27.70
N GLU A 268 -9.71 10.36 -27.67
CA GLU A 268 -8.47 9.55 -27.61
C GLU A 268 -8.37 8.79 -26.27
N ALA A 269 -8.95 9.32 -25.19
CA ALA A 269 -8.99 8.65 -23.89
C ALA A 269 -9.83 7.36 -23.88
N THR A 270 -10.71 7.15 -24.87
CA THR A 270 -11.48 5.90 -24.99
C THR A 270 -10.76 4.82 -25.79
N SER A 271 -9.60 5.14 -26.37
CA SER A 271 -8.76 4.22 -27.17
C SER A 271 -7.72 3.48 -26.30
N PHE A 272 -8.04 3.23 -25.03
CA PHE A 272 -7.19 2.45 -24.13
C PHE A 272 -7.16 0.98 -24.56
N ILE A 273 -6.03 0.32 -24.29
CA ILE A 273 -5.86 -1.12 -24.53
C ILE A 273 -6.53 -1.91 -23.41
N GLU A 274 -6.27 -1.52 -22.16
CA GLU A 274 -6.78 -2.20 -20.99
C GLU A 274 -7.24 -1.20 -19.91
N TYR A 275 -8.30 -1.58 -19.19
CA TYR A 275 -8.79 -0.88 -18.00
C TYR A 275 -8.62 -1.82 -16.80
N THR A 276 -7.91 -1.35 -15.78
CA THR A 276 -7.68 -2.06 -14.52
C THR A 276 -8.23 -1.23 -13.38
N GLU A 277 -8.89 -1.87 -12.41
CA GLU A 277 -9.31 -1.20 -11.18
C GLU A 277 -9.07 -2.06 -9.94
N CYS A 278 -8.91 -1.39 -8.80
CA CYS A 278 -8.84 -1.99 -7.48
C CYS A 278 -9.73 -1.18 -6.53
N VAL A 279 -10.83 -1.79 -6.07
CA VAL A 279 -11.68 -1.26 -5.01
C VAL A 279 -11.12 -1.75 -3.68
N TRP A 280 -10.32 -0.93 -2.99
CA TRP A 280 -9.61 -1.37 -1.77
C TRP A 280 -10.53 -1.78 -0.63
N SER A 281 -11.78 -1.28 -0.61
CA SER A 281 -12.77 -1.70 0.38
C SER A 281 -13.28 -3.14 0.17
N GLU A 282 -13.01 -3.76 -0.99
CA GLU A 282 -13.32 -5.18 -1.24
C GLU A 282 -12.11 -6.09 -0.92
N GLU A 283 -10.93 -5.52 -0.67
CA GLU A 283 -9.73 -6.27 -0.30
C GLU A 283 -9.77 -6.73 1.15
N LYS A 284 -10.34 -7.92 1.40
CA LYS A 284 -10.54 -8.52 2.74
C LYS A 284 -9.29 -8.63 3.63
N HIS A 285 -8.09 -8.50 3.09
CA HIS A 285 -6.83 -8.54 3.86
C HIS A 285 -6.16 -7.16 3.92
N THR A 286 -6.91 -6.10 3.62
CA THR A 286 -6.54 -4.69 3.80
C THR A 286 -7.66 -3.92 4.51
N TYR A 287 -8.91 -4.21 4.17
CA TYR A 287 -10.10 -3.51 4.66
C TYR A 287 -10.89 -4.33 5.68
N GLU A 288 -11.44 -3.60 6.64
CA GLU A 288 -12.59 -4.00 7.45
C GLU A 288 -13.48 -2.78 7.72
N SER A 289 -14.77 -3.03 7.93
CA SER A 289 -15.74 -1.98 8.22
C SER A 289 -15.55 -1.38 9.61
N SER A 290 -15.84 -0.09 9.73
CA SER A 290 -15.83 0.66 10.99
C SER A 290 -17.12 1.46 11.10
N GLU A 291 -17.73 1.45 12.29
CA GLU A 291 -18.87 2.30 12.63
C GLU A 291 -18.52 3.10 13.91
N PRO A 292 -18.40 4.44 13.84
CA PRO A 292 -18.51 5.30 12.64
C PRO A 292 -17.36 5.10 11.64
N GLU A 293 -17.53 5.64 10.42
CA GLU A 293 -16.44 5.71 9.43
C GLU A 293 -15.24 6.49 10.02
N LEU A 294 -14.03 6.03 9.70
CA LEU A 294 -12.79 6.62 10.23
C LEU A 294 -12.31 7.75 9.33
N PHE A 295 -11.76 8.81 9.93
CA PHE A 295 -11.13 9.87 9.15
C PHE A 295 -9.81 9.39 8.53
N PRO A 296 -9.42 9.91 7.35
CA PRO A 296 -8.10 9.65 6.79
C PRO A 296 -6.99 9.92 7.80
N HIS A 297 -6.10 8.94 7.95
CA HIS A 297 -4.99 8.94 8.92
C HIS A 297 -5.38 8.95 10.40
N GLN A 298 -6.63 8.68 10.76
CA GLN A 298 -7.04 8.57 12.16
C GLN A 298 -6.18 7.54 12.91
N ASN A 299 -5.62 7.95 14.06
CA ASN A 299 -4.72 7.18 14.93
C ASN A 299 -3.42 6.67 14.29
N ASN A 300 -3.08 7.08 13.06
CA ASN A 300 -1.78 6.79 12.46
C ASN A 300 -0.65 7.45 13.28
N GLY A 301 0.33 6.65 13.69
CA GLY A 301 1.44 7.07 14.54
C GLY A 301 1.12 7.16 16.03
N ASN A 302 -0.04 6.65 16.48
CA ASN A 302 -0.41 6.66 17.89
C ASN A 302 0.69 5.99 18.75
N PRO A 303 1.19 6.65 19.82
CA PRO A 303 2.28 6.12 20.65
C PRO A 303 2.01 4.75 21.27
N ILE A 304 0.75 4.35 21.47
CA ILE A 304 0.41 3.04 22.05
C ILE A 304 0.98 1.88 21.23
N PHE A 305 1.11 2.05 19.91
CA PHE A 305 1.65 1.04 19.01
C PHE A 305 3.18 0.87 19.12
N LYS A 306 3.87 1.78 19.82
CA LYS A 306 5.33 1.68 20.06
C LYS A 306 5.66 0.74 21.21
N ASN A 307 4.68 0.47 22.07
CA ASN A 307 4.83 -0.43 23.21
C ASN A 307 5.00 -1.87 22.74
N THR A 308 5.57 -2.68 23.62
CA THR A 308 5.57 -4.13 23.51
C THR A 308 4.56 -4.71 24.49
N PHE A 309 4.10 -5.93 24.23
CA PHE A 309 3.07 -6.60 25.03
C PHE A 309 3.50 -8.02 25.37
N TYR A 310 2.94 -8.57 26.45
CA TYR A 310 3.26 -9.90 27.01
C TYR A 310 4.76 -10.14 27.20
N ASP A 311 5.42 -9.27 27.97
CA ASP A 311 6.86 -9.38 28.29
C ASP A 311 7.74 -9.42 27.02
N ASP A 312 7.56 -8.43 26.13
CA ASP A 312 8.27 -8.30 24.86
C ASP A 312 8.06 -9.43 23.84
N ARG A 313 7.03 -10.27 24.03
CA ARG A 313 6.68 -11.35 23.09
C ARG A 313 5.77 -10.93 21.96
N MET A 314 5.10 -9.78 22.06
CA MET A 314 4.32 -9.21 20.96
C MET A 314 4.78 -7.79 20.64
N ILE A 315 5.09 -7.57 19.36
CA ILE A 315 5.49 -6.27 18.81
C ILE A 315 4.58 -5.91 17.64
N ILE A 316 4.24 -4.64 17.49
CA ILE A 316 3.47 -4.12 16.34
C ILE A 316 4.47 -3.49 15.35
N SER A 317 4.31 -3.78 14.05
CA SER A 317 5.21 -3.31 13.00
C SER A 317 4.46 -3.05 11.69
N SER A 318 3.61 -2.03 11.69
CA SER A 318 2.87 -1.58 10.51
C SER A 318 3.21 -0.13 10.17
N SER A 319 2.86 0.31 8.96
CA SER A 319 3.03 1.72 8.61
C SER A 319 2.23 2.63 9.58
N GLU A 320 1.05 2.20 10.00
CA GLU A 320 0.20 2.91 10.96
C GLU A 320 0.85 3.03 12.35
N SER A 321 1.76 2.13 12.72
CA SER A 321 2.49 2.19 13.99
C SER A 321 3.73 3.10 13.98
N ALA A 322 4.11 3.61 12.79
CA ALA A 322 5.35 4.34 12.62
C ALA A 322 5.30 5.73 13.29
N ALA A 323 6.43 6.16 13.87
CA ALA A 323 6.56 7.52 14.41
C ALA A 323 6.76 8.56 13.30
N HIS A 324 7.22 8.13 12.14
CA HIS A 324 7.52 8.96 10.98
C HIS A 324 6.73 8.46 9.77
N SER A 325 6.13 9.37 9.02
CA SER A 325 5.36 9.09 7.80
C SER A 325 4.32 7.97 7.96
N PRO A 326 3.49 7.94 9.04
CA PRO A 326 2.59 6.83 9.25
C PRO A 326 1.50 6.77 8.19
N GLY A 327 1.22 5.56 7.71
CA GLY A 327 0.34 5.31 6.56
C GLY A 327 1.06 5.23 5.20
N TYR A 328 2.32 5.67 5.10
CA TYR A 328 3.10 5.65 3.87
C TYR A 328 4.08 4.48 3.78
N MET A 329 4.68 4.25 2.60
CA MET A 329 5.76 3.26 2.44
C MET A 329 6.94 3.56 3.37
N ASP A 330 7.29 4.83 3.54
CA ASP A 330 8.35 5.29 4.44
C ASP A 330 8.09 4.89 5.90
N GLY A 331 6.85 5.03 6.37
CA GLY A 331 6.45 4.56 7.70
C GLY A 331 6.58 3.05 7.85
N ALA A 332 6.25 2.26 6.82
CA ALA A 332 6.47 0.82 6.84
C ALA A 332 7.96 0.47 6.93
N VAL A 333 8.83 1.19 6.21
CA VAL A 333 10.29 1.00 6.29
C VAL A 333 10.83 1.39 7.67
N TYR A 334 10.35 2.50 8.23
CA TYR A 334 10.70 2.92 9.59
C TYR A 334 10.31 1.84 10.61
N ALA A 335 9.04 1.40 10.60
CA ALA A 335 8.52 0.41 11.53
C ALA A 335 9.31 -0.91 11.44
N GLY A 336 9.54 -1.42 10.23
CA GLY A 336 10.30 -2.66 10.04
C GLY A 336 11.73 -2.59 10.58
N ASN A 337 12.43 -1.48 10.33
CA ASN A 337 13.79 -1.27 10.85
C ASN A 337 13.82 -1.17 12.39
N ILE A 338 12.87 -0.44 13.01
CA ILE A 338 12.80 -0.31 14.47
C ILE A 338 12.43 -1.65 15.12
N THR A 339 11.48 -2.39 14.55
CA THR A 339 11.09 -3.72 15.05
C THR A 339 12.25 -4.70 14.96
N ALA A 340 12.96 -4.74 13.84
CA ALA A 340 14.16 -5.58 13.70
C ALA A 340 15.20 -5.25 14.76
N LYS A 341 15.51 -3.97 14.98
CA LYS A 341 16.46 -3.54 16.02
C LYS A 341 16.07 -4.05 17.41
N LYS A 342 14.79 -3.95 17.78
CA LYS A 342 14.27 -4.47 19.06
C LYS A 342 14.46 -5.98 19.18
N LEU A 343 14.13 -6.72 18.12
CA LEU A 343 14.24 -8.18 18.11
C LEU A 343 15.70 -8.65 18.20
N ILE A 344 16.59 -8.02 17.44
CA ILE A 344 18.03 -8.31 17.45
C ILE A 344 18.66 -8.01 18.81
N ALA A 345 18.29 -6.89 19.44
CA ALA A 345 18.78 -6.52 20.77
C ALA A 345 18.27 -7.43 21.90
N SER A 346 17.20 -8.20 21.64
CA SER A 346 16.60 -9.13 22.59
C SER A 346 17.05 -10.59 22.42
N LYS A 347 18.11 -10.81 21.63
CA LYS A 347 18.85 -12.07 21.54
C LYS A 347 19.65 -12.30 22.82
#